data_AF-A0A8T6ZRF3-F1
#
_entry.id   AF-A0A8T6ZRF3-F1
#
_cell.length_a   1.000
_cell.length_b   1.000
_cell.length_c   1.000
_cell.angle_alpha   90.00
_cell.angle_beta   90.00
_cell.angle_gamma   90.00
#
_symmetry.space_group_name_H-M   'P 1'
#
loop_
_entity.id
_entity.type
_entity.pdbx_description
1 polymer ?
#
loop_
_entity_poly.entity_id
_entity_poly.type
_entity_poly.pdbx_seq_one_letter_code
_entity_poly.pdbx_strand_id
1 'polypeptide(L)'
;MTEVNEWRESFCRDVFVDNAKSLSAASIVQGGVNAFESYHGSAPDERELKRWNEQAIWYIYGNQDSMFDKERSIEDKRIEVLEHLEKVHRKTRPGS
;
A
#
# COMPACT_ATOMS: atom_id res chain seq x y z
N MET A 1 -9.71 -13.62 0.94
CA MET A 1 -8.53 -12.82 0.57
C MET A 1 -8.43 -12.51 -0.93
N THR A 2 -9.12 -13.22 -1.82
CA THR A 2 -9.07 -13.00 -3.28
C THR A 2 -9.71 -11.67 -3.71
N GLU A 3 -10.85 -11.29 -3.12
CA GLU A 3 -11.59 -10.08 -3.56
C GLU A 3 -10.82 -8.77 -3.31
N VAL A 4 -10.15 -8.62 -2.16
CA VAL A 4 -9.38 -7.39 -1.88
C VAL A 4 -8.13 -7.29 -2.76
N ASN A 5 -7.54 -8.43 -3.13
CA ASN A 5 -6.42 -8.45 -4.07
C ASN A 5 -6.86 -8.01 -5.47
N GLU A 6 -7.98 -8.55 -5.96
CA GLU A 6 -8.57 -8.15 -7.25
C GLU A 6 -8.96 -6.68 -7.27
N TRP A 7 -9.56 -6.20 -6.17
CA TRP A 7 -9.90 -4.79 -6.00
C TRP A 7 -8.65 -3.89 -6.02
N ARG A 8 -7.58 -4.25 -5.28
CA ARG A 8 -6.32 -3.48 -5.27
C ARG A 8 -5.73 -3.40 -6.69
N GLU A 9 -5.64 -4.52 -7.38
CA GLU A 9 -5.10 -4.56 -8.74
C GLU A 9 -5.92 -3.70 -9.70
N SER A 10 -7.25 -3.74 -9.59
CA SER A 10 -8.12 -2.87 -10.39
C SER A 10 -7.88 -1.40 -10.07
N PHE A 11 -7.82 -1.05 -8.78
CA PHE A 11 -7.63 0.33 -8.36
C PHE A 11 -6.25 0.88 -8.76
N CYS A 12 -5.20 0.05 -8.71
CA CYS A 12 -3.90 0.40 -9.27
C CYS A 12 -3.96 0.68 -10.78
N ARG A 13 -4.75 -0.06 -11.57
CA ARG A 13 -4.92 0.23 -13.00
C ARG A 13 -5.65 1.55 -13.24
N ASP A 14 -6.62 1.89 -12.39
CA ASP A 14 -7.35 3.16 -12.49
C ASP A 14 -6.45 4.36 -12.15
N VAL A 15 -5.56 4.21 -11.16
CA VAL A 15 -4.66 5.28 -10.68
C VAL A 15 -3.41 5.41 -11.56
N PHE A 16 -2.85 4.30 -12.03
CA PHE A 16 -1.64 4.25 -12.85
C PHE A 16 -1.99 3.81 -14.28
N VAL A 17 -2.10 4.79 -15.18
CA VAL A 17 -2.44 4.58 -16.60
C VAL A 17 -1.47 3.62 -17.31
N ASP A 18 -0.21 3.57 -16.86
CA ASP A 18 0.79 2.63 -17.37
C ASP A 18 0.67 1.25 -16.70
N ASN A 19 0.55 0.20 -17.52
CA ASN A 19 0.33 -1.17 -17.04
C ASN A 19 1.52 -1.73 -16.23
N ALA A 20 2.76 -1.31 -16.53
CA ALA A 20 3.91 -1.78 -15.76
C ALA A 20 3.95 -1.10 -14.38
N LYS A 21 3.66 0.20 -14.32
CA LYS A 21 3.52 0.95 -13.06
C LYS A 21 2.38 0.43 -12.20
N SER A 22 1.22 0.11 -12.78
CA SER A 22 0.08 -0.43 -12.02
C SER A 22 0.41 -1.77 -11.37
N LEU A 23 1.03 -2.70 -12.10
CA LEU A 23 1.48 -4.00 -11.57
C LEU A 23 2.57 -3.83 -10.50
N SER A 24 3.54 -2.95 -10.74
CA SER A 24 4.60 -2.65 -9.78
C SER A 24 4.02 -2.05 -8.48
N ALA A 25 3.12 -1.07 -8.59
CA ALA A 25 2.44 -0.47 -7.45
C ALA A 25 1.63 -1.51 -6.67
N ALA A 26 0.86 -2.37 -7.35
CA ALA A 26 0.09 -3.43 -6.69
C ALA A 26 0.99 -4.37 -5.87
N SER A 27 2.17 -4.73 -6.38
CA SER A 27 3.15 -5.58 -5.68
C SER A 27 3.83 -4.88 -4.49
N ILE A 28 4.12 -3.58 -4.61
CA ILE A 28 4.68 -2.78 -3.52
C ILE A 28 3.63 -2.61 -2.40
N VAL A 29 2.40 -2.25 -2.75
CA VAL A 29 1.30 -2.09 -1.79
C VAL A 29 1.01 -3.39 -1.06
N GLN A 30 0.90 -4.52 -1.78
CA GLN A 30 0.69 -5.83 -1.16
C GLN A 30 1.77 -6.13 -0.11
N GLY A 31 3.05 -5.88 -0.41
CA GLY A 31 4.14 -6.12 0.54
C GLY A 31 4.06 -5.23 1.78
N GLY A 32 3.85 -3.92 1.61
CA GLY A 32 3.77 -2.98 2.73
C GLY A 32 2.53 -3.20 3.60
N VAL A 33 1.37 -3.47 3.00
CA VAL A 33 0.12 -3.75 3.73
C VAL A 33 0.21 -5.08 4.48
N ASN A 34 0.76 -6.14 3.88
CA ASN A 34 0.96 -7.41 4.58
C ASN A 34 1.89 -7.28 5.80
N ALA A 35 2.95 -6.49 5.66
CA ALA A 35 3.84 -6.19 6.79
C ALA A 35 3.06 -5.45 7.89
N PHE A 36 2.27 -4.44 7.52
CA PHE A 36 1.46 -3.66 8.46
C PHE A 36 0.44 -4.55 9.21
N GLU A 37 -0.28 -5.42 8.50
CA GLU A 37 -1.18 -6.42 9.10
C GLU A 37 -0.44 -7.31 10.11
N SER A 38 0.75 -7.79 9.74
CA SER A 38 1.58 -8.63 10.62
C SER A 38 2.00 -7.93 11.91
N TYR A 39 2.26 -6.60 11.86
CA TYR A 39 2.66 -5.82 13.03
C TYR A 39 1.50 -5.57 14.02
N HIS A 40 0.26 -5.39 13.54
CA HIS A 40 -0.89 -5.08 14.40
C HIS A 40 -1.67 -6.32 14.85
N GLY A 41 -1.34 -7.51 14.33
CA GLY A 41 -1.71 -8.82 14.88
C GLY A 41 -3.21 -9.15 14.90
N SER A 42 -4.06 -8.24 14.44
CA SER A 42 -5.51 -8.42 14.30
C SER A 42 -5.84 -8.39 12.81
N ALA A 43 -6.43 -9.46 12.29
CA ALA A 43 -6.84 -9.50 10.88
C ALA A 43 -7.87 -8.37 10.66
N PRO A 44 -7.55 -7.34 9.84
CA PRO A 44 -8.49 -6.27 9.56
C PRO A 44 -9.75 -6.82 8.92
N ASP A 45 -10.87 -6.14 9.11
CA ASP A 45 -12.02 -6.41 8.26
C ASP A 45 -11.73 -5.97 6.81
N GLU A 46 -12.56 -6.42 5.87
CA GLU A 46 -12.36 -6.15 4.45
C GLU A 46 -12.35 -4.64 4.12
N ARG A 47 -13.16 -3.86 4.84
CA ARG A 47 -13.27 -2.41 4.64
C ARG A 47 -12.01 -1.71 5.11
N GLU A 48 -11.49 -2.11 6.27
CA GLU A 48 -10.24 -1.61 6.82
C GLU A 48 -9.05 -1.98 5.91
N LEU A 49 -9.00 -3.21 5.42
CA LEU A 49 -7.96 -3.64 4.50
C LEU A 49 -8.02 -2.86 3.17
N LYS A 50 -9.21 -2.67 2.59
CA LYS A 50 -9.41 -1.83 1.39
C LYS A 50 -8.93 -0.39 1.67
N ARG A 51 -9.23 0.18 2.83
CA ARG A 51 -8.77 1.51 3.23
C ARG A 51 -7.24 1.60 3.34
N TRP A 52 -6.57 0.61 3.93
CA TRP A 52 -5.10 0.62 4.01
C TRP A 52 -4.45 0.53 2.63
N ASN A 53 -4.97 -0.35 1.76
CA ASN A 53 -4.53 -0.45 0.38
C ASN A 53 -4.75 0.88 -0.37
N GLU A 54 -5.90 1.54 -0.19
CA GLU A 54 -6.18 2.85 -0.79
C GLU A 54 -5.17 3.92 -0.36
N GLN A 55 -4.89 4.04 0.94
CA GLN A 55 -3.91 4.99 1.47
C GLN A 55 -2.50 4.73 0.89
N ALA A 56 -2.11 3.46 0.83
CA ALA A 56 -0.83 3.06 0.25
C ALA A 56 -0.73 3.39 -1.26
N ILE A 57 -1.80 3.16 -2.03
CA ILE A 57 -1.85 3.49 -3.46
C ILE A 57 -1.71 4.99 -3.67
N TRP A 58 -2.42 5.82 -2.92
CA TRP A 58 -2.30 7.27 -3.01
C TRP A 58 -0.92 7.78 -2.58
N TYR A 59 -0.30 7.15 -1.59
CA TYR A 59 1.08 7.44 -1.23
C TYR A 59 2.04 7.16 -2.38
N ILE A 60 1.93 6.01 -3.06
CA ILE A 60 2.75 5.73 -4.25
C ILE A 60 2.48 6.74 -5.36
N TYR A 61 1.21 7.07 -5.60
CA TYR A 61 0.83 8.06 -6.61
C TYR A 61 1.41 9.45 -6.33
N GLY A 62 1.49 9.88 -5.07
CA GLY A 62 2.14 11.13 -4.68
C GLY A 62 3.66 11.11 -4.75
N ASN A 63 4.29 9.94 -4.86
CA ASN A 63 5.75 9.74 -4.81
C ASN A 63 6.29 8.95 -6.01
N GLN A 64 5.69 9.12 -7.20
CA GLN A 64 5.97 8.25 -8.36
C GLN A 64 7.44 8.17 -8.74
N ASP A 65 8.16 9.30 -8.74
CA ASP A 65 9.55 9.36 -9.16
C ASP A 65 10.42 8.42 -8.31
N SER A 66 10.21 8.46 -6.99
CA SER A 66 10.92 7.60 -6.03
C SER A 66 10.42 6.15 -6.06
N MET A 67 9.12 5.94 -6.22
CA MET A 67 8.50 4.60 -6.15
C MET A 67 8.76 3.78 -7.41
N PHE A 68 8.96 4.42 -8.56
CA PHE A 68 9.27 3.74 -9.82
C PHE A 68 10.73 3.90 -10.24
N ASP A 69 11.58 4.45 -9.38
CA ASP A 69 13.03 4.44 -9.56
C ASP A 69 13.54 2.99 -9.62
N LYS A 70 14.23 2.64 -10.71
CA LYS A 70 14.75 1.29 -10.95
C LYS A 70 15.99 0.98 -10.12
N GLU A 71 16.68 2.00 -9.62
CA GLU A 71 17.87 1.83 -8.77
C GLU A 71 17.49 1.48 -7.33
N ARG A 72 16.25 1.77 -6.93
CA ARG A 72 15.73 1.48 -5.59
C ARG A 72 15.14 0.08 -5.50
N SER A 73 15.46 -0.60 -4.40
CA SER A 73 14.95 -1.95 -4.16
C SER A 73 13.43 -1.94 -3.96
N ILE A 74 12.78 -3.05 -4.32
CA ILE A 74 11.35 -3.22 -4.05
C ILE A 74 11.05 -3.33 -2.55
N GLU A 75 12.02 -3.80 -1.77
CA GLU A 75 11.90 -3.95 -0.31
C GLU A 75 11.87 -2.59 0.38
N ASP A 76 12.74 -1.66 0.01
CA ASP A 76 12.74 -0.29 0.56
C ASP A 76 11.40 0.40 0.31
N LYS A 77 10.83 0.23 -0.89
CA LYS A 77 9.53 0.80 -1.26
C LYS A 77 8.38 0.21 -0.44
N ARG A 78 8.46 -1.09 -0.12
CA ARG A 78 7.49 -1.76 0.76
C ARG A 78 7.61 -1.26 2.20
N ILE A 79 8.84 -1.04 2.68
CA ILE A 79 9.11 -0.45 4.00
C ILE A 79 8.53 0.97 4.07
N GLU A 80 8.72 1.79 3.04
CA GLU A 80 8.13 3.13 2.99
C GLU A 80 6.59 3.11 3.05
N VAL A 81 5.94 2.18 2.35
CA VAL A 81 4.49 1.99 2.46
C VAL A 81 4.09 1.61 3.88
N LEU A 82 4.80 0.67 4.52
CA LEU A 82 4.57 0.29 5.90
C LEU A 82 4.71 1.50 6.85
N GLU A 83 5.79 2.27 6.73
CA GLU A 83 6.04 3.47 7.55
C GLU A 83 4.97 4.54 7.34
N HIS A 84 4.50 4.70 6.10
CA HIS A 84 3.38 5.59 5.80
C HIS A 84 2.11 5.15 6.52
N LEU A 85 1.75 3.87 6.44
CA LEU A 85 0.56 3.31 7.10
C LEU A 85 0.66 3.44 8.63
N GLU A 86 1.82 3.15 9.22
CA GLU A 86 2.12 3.40 10.64
C GLU A 86 1.85 4.85 11.03
N LYS A 87 2.35 5.80 10.23
CA LYS A 87 2.19 7.23 10.47
C LYS A 87 0.73 7.67 10.40
N VAL A 88 -0.03 7.17 9.42
CA VAL A 88 -1.47 7.47 9.29
C VAL A 88 -2.24 6.87 10.46
N HIS A 89 -2.00 5.60 10.77
CA HIS A 89 -2.67 4.87 11.86
C HIS A 89 -2.49 5.54 13.23
N ARG A 90 -1.25 5.98 13.55
CA ARG A 90 -0.95 6.71 14.79
C ARG A 90 -1.65 8.06 14.87
N LYS A 91 -1.83 8.77 13.76
CA LYS A 91 -2.57 10.05 13.73
C LYS A 91 -4.07 9.85 13.96
N THR A 92 -4.61 8.71 13.56
CA THR A 92 -6.04 8.41 13.70
C THR A 92 -6.44 7.86 15.07
N ARG A 93 -5.48 7.43 15.90
CA ARG A 93 -5.73 7.06 17.30
C ARG A 93 -5.48 8.27 18.20
N PRO A 94 -6.52 8.95 18.73
CA PRO A 94 -6.31 9.93 19.79
C PRO A 94 -5.87 9.17 21.06
N GLY A 95 -4.69 9.51 21.59
CA GLY A 95 -4.19 9.16 22.93
C GLY A 95 -4.54 7.76 23.45
N SER A 96 -3.58 6.83 23.36
CA SER A 96 -3.47 5.80 24.41
C SER A 96 -3.21 6.44 25.77
#